data_AF-A0A0U1PBS1-F1
#
_entry.id   AF-A0A0U1PBS1-F1
#
_cell.length_a   1.000
_cell.length_b   1.000
_cell.length_c   1.000
_cell.angle_alpha   90.00
_cell.angle_beta   90.00
_cell.angle_gamma   90.00
#
_symmetry.space_group_name_H-M   'P 1'
#
loop_
_entity.id
_entity.type
_entity.pdbx_description
1 polymer ?
#
loop_
_entity_poly.entity_id
_entity_poly.type
_entity_poly.pdbx_seq_one_letter_code
_entity_poly.pdbx_strand_id
1 'polypeptide(L)'
;MTIRDRRAVHNHLGTVHAIALCAMAELAAGLLAEAGLPAAMRWIPRGMSVEYLAKARGRMRATATFAEPPRVAAEGYTLPVEVVVVDPAGTAVLHARIAMWVSPRPRLGG
;
A
#
# COMPACT_ATOMS: atom_id res chain seq x y z
N MET A 1 0.42 -5.68 -7.63
CA MET A 1 1.90 -5.75 -7.70
C MET A 1 2.39 -7.12 -7.21
N THR A 2 3.56 -7.61 -7.64
CA THR A 2 4.14 -8.90 -7.15
C THR A 2 5.60 -8.77 -6.75
N ILE A 3 6.01 -9.43 -5.65
CA ILE A 3 7.42 -9.58 -5.25
C ILE A 3 7.80 -11.06 -5.32
N ARG A 4 8.98 -11.35 -5.88
CA ARG A 4 9.53 -12.72 -5.98
C ARG A 4 10.24 -13.08 -4.67
N ASP A 5 10.03 -14.32 -4.24
CA ASP A 5 10.68 -14.90 -3.06
C ASP A 5 12.20 -15.08 -3.31
N ARG A 6 13.04 -14.43 -2.50
CA ARG A 6 14.50 -14.48 -2.61
C ARG A 6 15.13 -14.44 -1.22
N ARG A 7 16.29 -15.08 -1.07
CA ARG A 7 17.03 -15.14 0.20
C ARG A 7 17.28 -13.76 0.84
N ALA A 8 17.47 -12.73 0.02
CA ALA A 8 17.68 -11.34 0.46
C ALA A 8 16.46 -10.70 1.14
N VAL A 9 15.26 -11.24 0.95
CA VAL A 9 14.02 -10.76 1.59
C VAL A 9 13.48 -11.74 2.62
N HIS A 10 14.30 -12.67 3.13
CA HIS A 10 13.91 -13.60 4.19
C HIS A 10 14.14 -13.02 5.58
N ASN A 11 13.27 -13.37 6.53
CA ASN A 11 13.54 -13.18 7.96
C ASN A 11 14.38 -14.35 8.52
N HIS A 12 14.74 -14.24 9.80
CA HIS A 12 15.46 -15.28 10.57
C HIS A 12 14.70 -16.62 10.67
N LEU A 13 13.45 -16.69 10.20
CA LEU A 13 12.60 -17.89 10.15
C LEU A 13 12.47 -18.47 8.73
N GLY A 14 13.22 -17.95 7.74
CA GLY A 14 13.21 -18.44 6.36
C GLY A 14 11.91 -18.16 5.58
N THR A 15 11.15 -17.15 5.99
CA THR A 15 9.93 -16.68 5.32
C THR A 15 10.11 -15.25 4.84
N VAL A 16 9.26 -14.75 3.94
CA VAL A 16 9.37 -13.35 3.47
C VAL A 16 9.30 -12.40 4.67
N HIS A 17 10.25 -11.48 4.75
CA HIS A 17 10.43 -10.57 5.86
C HIS A 17 9.22 -9.63 5.98
N ALA A 18 8.72 -9.45 7.20
CA ALA A 18 7.61 -8.55 7.52
C ALA A 18 7.78 -7.17 6.87
N ILE A 19 8.94 -6.53 7.08
CA ILE A 19 9.32 -5.26 6.43
C ILE A 19 9.24 -5.30 4.89
N ALA A 20 9.62 -6.39 4.23
CA ALA A 20 9.50 -6.50 2.78
C ALA A 20 8.03 -6.51 2.34
N LEU A 21 7.15 -7.13 3.12
CA LEU A 21 5.70 -7.08 2.88
C LEU A 21 5.12 -5.69 3.16
N CYS A 22 5.61 -4.98 4.17
CA CYS A 22 5.22 -3.59 4.44
C CYS A 22 5.63 -2.67 3.27
N ALA A 23 6.88 -2.75 2.82
CA ALA A 23 7.35 -2.00 1.66
C ALA A 23 6.53 -2.34 0.40
N MET A 24 6.16 -3.62 0.23
CA MET A 24 5.25 -4.04 -0.83
C MET A 24 3.88 -3.37 -0.72
N ALA A 25 3.33 -3.28 0.50
CA ALA A 25 2.03 -2.65 0.72
C ALA A 25 2.07 -1.15 0.43
N GLU A 26 3.09 -0.45 0.92
CA GLU A 26 3.31 0.99 0.68
C GLU A 26 3.45 1.30 -0.81
N LEU A 27 4.27 0.54 -1.53
CA LEU A 27 4.45 0.70 -2.97
C LEU A 27 3.14 0.45 -3.75
N ALA A 28 2.36 -0.57 -3.36
CA ALA A 28 1.09 -0.87 -4.02
C ALA A 28 0.06 0.24 -3.79
N ALA A 29 -0.02 0.76 -2.57
CA ALA A 29 -0.91 1.86 -2.23
C ALA A 29 -0.49 3.17 -2.90
N GLY A 30 0.82 3.47 -2.95
CA GLY A 30 1.35 4.64 -3.66
C GLY A 30 1.06 4.60 -5.15
N LEU A 31 1.22 3.43 -5.80
CA LEU A 31 0.88 3.26 -7.21
C LEU A 31 -0.62 3.47 -7.46
N LEU A 32 -1.49 2.97 -6.58
CA LEU A 32 -2.93 3.22 -6.66
C LEU A 32 -3.23 4.72 -6.52
N ALA A 33 -2.59 5.40 -5.57
CA ALA A 33 -2.77 6.84 -5.37
C ALA A 33 -2.32 7.65 -6.60
N GLU A 34 -1.17 7.33 -7.19
CA GLU A 34 -0.70 7.98 -8.42
C GLU A 34 -1.66 7.78 -9.61
N ALA A 35 -2.17 6.56 -9.80
CA ALA A 35 -3.02 6.23 -10.94
C ALA A 35 -4.49 6.63 -10.75
N GLY A 36 -4.98 6.65 -9.52
CA GLY A 36 -6.40 6.77 -9.19
C GLY A 36 -6.83 8.11 -8.64
N LEU A 37 -5.90 8.96 -8.18
CA LEU A 37 -6.26 10.29 -7.70
C LEU A 37 -6.49 11.28 -8.85
N PRO A 38 -7.42 12.24 -8.70
CA PRO A 38 -7.55 13.34 -9.64
C PRO A 38 -6.23 14.12 -9.77
N ALA A 39 -5.88 14.53 -11.00
CA ALA A 39 -4.61 15.23 -11.28
C ALA A 39 -4.42 16.54 -10.48
N ALA A 40 -5.51 17.17 -10.06
CA ALA A 40 -5.51 18.37 -9.23
C ALA A 40 -5.12 18.12 -7.76
N MET A 41 -5.00 16.84 -7.35
CA MET A 41 -4.64 16.45 -6.00
C MET A 41 -3.20 15.90 -5.94
N ARG A 42 -2.65 15.85 -4.73
CA ARG A 42 -1.40 15.16 -4.37
C ARG A 42 -1.63 14.36 -3.09
N TRP A 43 -0.76 13.41 -2.81
CA TRP A 43 -0.88 12.53 -1.64
C TRP A 43 0.44 12.37 -0.91
N ILE A 44 0.36 12.11 0.40
CA ILE A 44 1.49 11.74 1.25
C ILE A 44 0.99 10.71 2.28
N PRO A 45 1.64 9.55 2.43
CA PRO A 45 1.28 8.60 3.48
C PRO A 45 1.61 9.21 4.85
N ARG A 46 0.65 9.18 5.78
CA ARG A 46 0.81 9.72 7.15
C ARG A 46 0.91 8.66 8.23
N GLY A 47 0.52 7.43 7.93
CA GLY A 47 0.57 6.33 8.87
C GLY A 47 0.12 5.04 8.21
N MET A 48 0.52 3.92 8.80
CA MET A 48 0.17 2.59 8.33
C MET A 48 -0.04 1.68 9.54
N SER A 49 -1.17 0.97 9.57
CA SER A 49 -1.38 -0.16 10.47
C SER A 49 -1.26 -1.45 9.69
N VAL A 50 -0.62 -2.47 10.28
CA VAL A 50 -0.34 -3.74 9.62
C VAL A 50 -0.71 -4.90 10.53
N GLU A 51 -1.43 -5.86 9.98
CA GLU A 51 -1.78 -7.12 10.59
C GLU A 51 -1.06 -8.26 9.86
N TYR A 52 -0.23 -9.02 10.59
CA TYR A 52 0.43 -10.21 10.06
C TYR A 52 -0.44 -11.44 10.35
N LEU A 53 -1.11 -11.93 9.32
CA LEU A 53 -2.16 -12.94 9.47
C LEU A 53 -1.61 -14.38 9.39
N ALA A 54 -0.61 -14.59 8.52
CA ALA A 54 -0.02 -15.91 8.29
C ALA A 54 1.44 -15.81 7.82
N LYS A 55 2.14 -16.94 7.84
CA LYS A 55 3.53 -17.03 7.35
C LYS A 55 3.57 -16.88 5.83
N ALA A 56 4.27 -15.86 5.34
CA ALA A 56 4.45 -15.61 3.91
C ALA A 56 5.49 -16.54 3.29
N ARG A 57 5.06 -17.42 2.37
CA ARG A 57 5.92 -18.37 1.64
C ARG A 57 5.70 -18.25 0.13
N GLY A 58 6.78 -18.19 -0.65
CA GLY A 58 6.70 -18.09 -2.10
C GLY A 58 6.39 -16.67 -2.59
N ARG A 59 5.93 -16.57 -3.85
CA ARG A 59 5.68 -15.28 -4.51
C ARG A 59 4.45 -14.60 -3.92
N MET A 60 4.62 -13.36 -3.47
CA MET A 60 3.54 -12.57 -2.90
C MET A 60 2.85 -11.71 -3.96
N ARG A 61 1.54 -11.50 -3.82
CA ARG A 61 0.74 -10.57 -4.62
C ARG A 61 0.01 -9.59 -3.71
N ALA A 62 0.26 -8.30 -3.89
CA ALA A 62 -0.44 -7.23 -3.19
C ALA A 62 -1.52 -6.60 -4.08
N THR A 63 -2.69 -6.40 -3.51
CA THR A 63 -3.84 -5.69 -4.11
C THR A 63 -4.18 -4.52 -3.21
N ALA A 64 -4.19 -3.31 -3.76
CA ALA A 64 -4.54 -2.09 -3.06
C ALA A 64 -5.89 -1.55 -3.58
N THR A 65 -6.73 -1.05 -2.67
CA THR A 65 -8.03 -0.44 -2.98
C THR A 65 -8.26 0.77 -2.09
N PHE A 66 -8.84 1.84 -2.63
CA PHE A 66 -9.32 2.93 -1.78
C PHE A 66 -10.50 2.44 -0.96
N ALA A 67 -10.51 2.71 0.35
CA ALA A 67 -11.64 2.38 1.22
C ALA A 67 -12.90 3.19 0.86
N GLU A 68 -12.72 4.34 0.23
CA GLU A 68 -13.76 5.22 -0.29
C GLU A 68 -13.29 5.86 -1.61
N PRO A 69 -14.19 6.28 -2.52
CA PRO A 69 -13.77 6.91 -3.77
C PRO A 69 -12.98 8.22 -3.53
N PRO A 70 -11.87 8.44 -4.24
CA PRO A 70 -11.17 9.72 -4.16
C PRO A 70 -12.02 10.84 -4.75
N ARG A 71 -11.86 12.06 -4.21
CA ARG A 71 -12.61 13.23 -4.64
C ARG A 71 -11.70 14.45 -4.77
N VAL A 72 -12.11 15.40 -5.59
CA VAL A 72 -11.54 16.75 -5.54
C VAL A 72 -12.11 17.45 -4.30
N ALA A 73 -11.25 18.12 -3.54
CA ALA A 73 -11.62 18.87 -2.34
C ALA A 73 -10.78 20.15 -2.27
N ALA A 74 -11.30 21.21 -1.64
CA ALA A 74 -10.56 22.45 -1.42
C ALA A 74 -9.55 22.33 -0.26
N GLU A 75 -9.80 21.42 0.67
CA GLU A 75 -8.96 21.15 1.83
C GLU A 75 -8.42 19.72 1.80
N GLY A 76 -7.34 19.49 2.57
CA GLY A 76 -6.78 18.15 2.67
C GLY A 76 -7.65 17.21 3.51
N TYR A 77 -7.65 15.94 3.16
CA TYR A 77 -8.40 14.90 3.86
C TYR A 77 -7.61 13.59 3.90
N THR A 78 -7.95 12.73 4.87
CA THR A 78 -7.39 11.39 4.95
C THR A 78 -8.22 10.45 4.09
N LEU A 79 -7.58 9.80 3.12
CA LEU A 79 -8.12 8.74 2.28
C LEU A 79 -7.47 7.40 2.68
N PRO A 80 -8.18 6.48 3.34
CA PRO A 80 -7.61 5.18 3.66
C PRO A 80 -7.43 4.33 2.40
N VAL A 81 -6.27 3.69 2.28
CA VAL A 81 -6.00 2.64 1.29
C VAL A 81 -5.84 1.32 2.02
N GLU A 82 -6.67 0.35 1.67
CA GLU A 82 -6.57 -1.02 2.16
C GLU A 82 -5.68 -1.83 1.20
N VAL A 83 -4.76 -2.61 1.75
CA VAL A 83 -3.87 -3.48 1.00
C VAL A 83 -3.92 -4.89 1.57
N VAL A 84 -4.27 -5.84 0.70
CA VAL A 84 -4.22 -7.27 1.03
C VAL A 84 -3.08 -7.92 0.26
N VAL A 85 -2.21 -8.63 0.98
CA VAL A 85 -1.15 -9.43 0.39
C VAL A 85 -1.50 -10.91 0.53
N VAL A 86 -1.47 -11.61 -0.60
CA VAL A 86 -1.74 -13.05 -0.68
C VAL A 86 -0.52 -13.83 -1.17
N ASP A 87 -0.41 -15.07 -0.70
CA ASP A 87 0.57 -16.05 -1.17
C ASP A 87 0.12 -16.76 -2.47
N PRO A 88 0.90 -17.69 -3.03
CA PRO A 88 0.51 -18.44 -4.24
C PRO A 88 -0.71 -19.35 -4.06
N ALA A 89 -1.02 -19.75 -2.82
CA ALA A 89 -2.22 -20.54 -2.49
C ALA A 89 -3.47 -19.65 -2.34
N GLY A 90 -3.32 -18.33 -2.41
CA GLY A 90 -4.41 -17.36 -2.22
C GLY A 90 -4.67 -17.02 -0.75
N THR A 91 -3.83 -17.47 0.17
CA THR A 91 -3.96 -17.18 1.60
C THR A 91 -3.56 -15.74 1.86
N ALA A 92 -4.41 -14.98 2.56
CA ALA A 92 -4.04 -13.65 3.05
C ALA A 92 -2.97 -13.78 4.14
N VAL A 93 -1.80 -13.18 3.90
CA VAL A 93 -0.66 -13.23 4.83
C VAL A 93 -0.44 -11.90 5.54
N LEU A 94 -0.88 -10.80 4.93
CA LEU A 94 -0.80 -9.47 5.50
C LEU A 94 -2.00 -8.63 5.04
N HIS A 95 -2.54 -7.86 6.00
CA HIS A 95 -3.49 -6.80 5.75
C HIS A 95 -2.88 -5.49 6.25
N ALA A 96 -2.88 -4.45 5.42
CA ALA A 96 -2.39 -3.14 5.79
C ALA A 96 -3.40 -2.06 5.44
N ARG A 97 -3.57 -1.11 6.35
CA ARG A 97 -4.35 0.11 6.13
C ARG A 97 -3.43 1.30 6.19
N ILE A 98 -3.31 2.01 5.08
CA ILE A 98 -2.44 3.18 4.94
C ILE A 98 -3.31 4.43 4.93
N ALA A 99 -3.05 5.35 5.86
CA ALA A 99 -3.69 6.66 5.92
C ALA A 99 -3.00 7.60 4.92
N MET A 100 -3.57 7.75 3.71
CA MET A 100 -3.07 8.70 2.72
C MET A 100 -3.65 10.09 2.98
N TRP A 101 -2.80 11.08 3.21
CA TRP A 101 -3.23 12.47 3.24
C TRP A 101 -3.29 13.02 1.83
N VAL A 102 -4.49 13.26 1.33
CA VAL A 102 -4.75 13.84 0.00
C VAL A 102 -5.01 15.32 0.16
N SER A 103 -4.37 16.16 -0.65
CA SER A 103 -4.56 17.62 -0.61
C SER A 103 -4.50 18.22 -2.01
N PRO A 104 -5.05 19.43 -2.23
CA PRO A 104 -4.87 20.15 -3.48
C PRO A 104 -3.39 20.28 -3.83
N ARG A 105 -3.08 20.09 -5.11
CA ARG A 105 -1.78 20.43 -5.65
C ARG A 105 -1.71 21.97 -5.71
N PRO A 106 -0.71 22.62 -5.08
CA PRO A 106 -0.51 24.05 -5.27
C PRO A 106 -0.34 24.30 -6.77
N ARG A 107 -1.05 25.30 -7.29
CA ARG A 107 -0.69 25.84 -8.60
C ARG A 107 0.71 26.42 -8.41
N LEU A 108 1.71 25.90 -9.13
CA LEU A 108 2.97 26.64 -9.26
C LEU A 108 2.60 28.03 -9.75
N GLY A 109 2.91 29.05 -8.95
CA GLY A 109 2.49 30.43 -9.19
C GLY A 109 2.99 30.93 -10.54
N GLY A 110 2.11 31.69 -11.20
CA GLY A 110 2.51 32.72 -12.16
C GLY A 110 2.85 34.01 -11.43
#